data_AF-A0A7X8VJ66-F1
#
_entry.id   AF-A0A7X8VJ66-F1
#
_cell.length_a   1.000
_cell.length_b   1.000
_cell.length_c   1.000
_cell.angle_alpha   90.00
_cell.angle_beta   90.00
_cell.angle_gamma   90.00
#
_symmetry.space_group_name_H-M   'P 1'
#
loop_
_entity.id
_entity.type
_entity.pdbx_description
1 polymer ?
#
loop_
_entity_poly.entity_id
_entity_poly.type
_entity_poly.pdbx_seq_one_letter_code
_entity_poly.pdbx_strand_id
1 'polypeptide(L)'
;MDQTSARFSHAAAQARERNPRGVSKKEGWLIILQASASVVMMSIFFQAHNWYWGGILNFASVGVFLILAVMMSTRMARVRAVHPTGHRRRLLLASLLPLLAIAIGGWYWTSHAPHSGSWLLTTSVAVLSCIPLAALGYSLVARGNR
;
A
#
# COMPACT_ATOMS: atom_id res chain seq x y z
N MET A 1 -36.37 20.43 19.99
CA MET A 1 -35.67 19.40 19.20
C MET A 1 -34.38 20.02 18.68
N ASP A 2 -33.26 19.66 19.31
CA ASP A 2 -32.00 20.37 19.15
C ASP A 2 -31.39 20.19 17.75
N GLN A 3 -31.06 21.31 17.11
CA GLN A 3 -30.41 21.35 15.79
C GLN A 3 -29.09 20.57 15.74
N THR A 4 -28.41 20.41 16.88
CA THR A 4 -27.22 19.56 17.04
C THR A 4 -27.53 18.09 16.77
N SER A 5 -28.64 17.57 17.29
CA SER A 5 -29.08 16.18 17.11
C SER A 5 -29.35 15.84 15.64
N ALA A 6 -29.98 16.76 14.91
CA ALA A 6 -30.25 16.63 13.48
C ALA A 6 -28.95 16.62 12.63
N ARG A 7 -27.94 17.39 13.04
CA ARG A 7 -26.66 17.51 12.35
C ARG A 7 -25.81 16.24 12.48
N PHE A 8 -25.80 15.61 13.66
CA PHE A 8 -25.11 14.32 13.88
C PHE A 8 -25.80 13.16 13.14
N SER A 9 -27.14 13.18 13.07
CA SER A 9 -27.91 12.17 12.33
C SER A 9 -27.61 12.20 10.83
N HIS A 10 -27.51 13.39 10.21
CA HIS A 10 -27.16 13.54 8.80
C HIS A 10 -25.74 13.10 8.46
N ALA A 11 -24.76 13.40 9.32
CA ALA A 11 -23.38 12.97 9.14
C ALA A 11 -23.22 11.44 9.26
N ALA A 12 -23.94 10.82 10.20
CA ALA A 12 -23.98 9.36 10.36
C ALA A 12 -24.69 8.66 9.18
N ALA A 13 -25.74 9.28 8.63
CA ALA A 13 -26.44 8.78 7.44
C ALA A 13 -25.56 8.86 6.18
N GLN A 14 -24.81 9.94 5.98
CA GLN A 14 -23.88 10.09 4.85
C GLN A 14 -22.67 9.13 4.93
N ALA A 15 -22.22 8.76 6.13
CA ALA A 15 -21.19 7.72 6.29
C ALA A 15 -21.72 6.29 6.03
N ARG A 16 -23.03 6.08 6.15
CA ARG A 16 -23.74 4.83 5.80
C ARG A 16 -24.10 4.73 4.32
N GLU A 17 -24.04 5.81 3.56
CA GLU A 17 -24.28 5.78 2.12
C GLU A 17 -23.22 4.90 1.44
N ARG A 18 -23.70 4.02 0.54
CA ARG A 18 -22.90 3.06 -0.23
C ARG A 18 -21.81 3.73 -1.09
N ASN A 19 -21.91 5.06 -1.27
CA ASN A 19 -21.03 5.90 -2.06
C ASN A 19 -20.74 7.24 -1.33
N PRO A 20 -19.78 7.29 -0.38
CA PRO A 20 -19.52 8.50 0.40
C PRO A 20 -19.10 9.66 -0.50
N ARG A 21 -19.83 10.78 -0.41
CA ARG A 21 -19.49 12.02 -1.11
C ARG A 21 -18.24 12.63 -0.46
N GLY A 22 -17.17 12.80 -1.24
CA GLY A 22 -15.92 13.41 -0.77
C GLY A 22 -14.68 12.52 -0.82
N VAL A 23 -14.72 11.34 -1.46
CA VAL A 23 -13.53 10.53 -1.71
C VAL A 23 -12.57 11.26 -2.65
N SER A 24 -11.29 11.36 -2.27
CA SER A 24 -10.26 12.00 -3.08
C SER A 24 -9.62 11.02 -4.06
N LYS A 25 -9.62 11.36 -5.36
CA LYS A 25 -8.87 10.63 -6.40
C LYS A 25 -7.38 10.66 -6.14
N LYS A 26 -6.87 11.77 -5.59
CA LYS A 26 -5.44 11.94 -5.27
C LYS A 26 -4.98 10.94 -4.21
N GLU A 27 -5.82 10.60 -3.24
CA GLU A 27 -5.51 9.57 -2.24
C GLU A 27 -5.40 8.18 -2.87
N GLY A 28 -6.31 7.83 -3.78
CA GLY A 28 -6.24 6.59 -4.54
C GLY A 28 -4.95 6.48 -5.38
N TRP A 29 -4.55 7.57 -6.05
CA TRP A 29 -3.28 7.64 -6.78
C TRP A 29 -2.06 7.49 -5.87
N LEU A 30 -2.07 8.07 -4.67
CA LEU A 30 -0.99 7.89 -3.70
C LEU A 30 -0.86 6.43 -3.25
N ILE A 31 -1.98 5.71 -3.06
CA ILE A 31 -1.98 4.29 -2.72
C ILE A 31 -1.43 3.45 -3.88
N ILE A 32 -1.84 3.74 -5.12
CA ILE A 32 -1.30 3.07 -6.31
C ILE A 32 0.21 3.32 -6.41
N LEU A 33 0.65 4.56 -6.23
CA LEU A 33 2.06 4.92 -6.25
C LEU A 33 2.86 4.18 -5.17
N GLN A 34 2.30 4.07 -3.96
CA GLN A 34 2.89 3.29 -2.88
C GLN A 34 2.98 1.80 -3.20
N ALA A 35 1.94 1.22 -3.81
CA ALA A 35 1.95 -0.17 -4.26
C ALA A 35 3.03 -0.40 -5.31
N SER A 36 3.13 0.46 -6.33
CA SER A 36 4.18 0.39 -7.35
C SER A 36 5.59 0.52 -6.75
N ALA A 37 5.79 1.48 -5.85
CA ALA A 37 7.07 1.63 -5.14
C ALA A 37 7.41 0.38 -4.32
N SER A 38 6.42 -0.24 -3.68
CA SER A 38 6.60 -1.47 -2.90
C SER A 38 7.03 -2.63 -3.81
N VAL A 39 6.41 -2.80 -4.99
CA VAL A 39 6.80 -3.84 -5.97
C VAL A 39 8.25 -3.67 -6.39
N VAL A 40 8.66 -2.45 -6.75
CA VAL A 40 10.03 -2.16 -7.18
C VAL A 40 11.02 -2.47 -6.06
N MET A 41 10.77 -1.98 -4.84
CA MET A 41 11.67 -2.19 -3.70
C MET A 41 11.75 -3.66 -3.29
N MET A 42 10.63 -4.39 -3.29
CA MET A 42 10.61 -5.83 -3.02
C MET A 42 11.39 -6.62 -4.07
N SER A 43 11.26 -6.24 -5.34
CA SER A 43 11.99 -6.90 -6.43
C SER A 43 13.50 -6.68 -6.29
N ILE A 44 13.94 -5.45 -5.97
CA ILE A 44 15.35 -5.17 -5.69
C ILE A 44 15.82 -5.95 -4.46
N PHE A 45 15.04 -5.95 -3.38
CA PHE A 45 15.39 -6.64 -2.14
C PHE A 45 15.59 -8.15 -2.36
N PHE A 46 14.68 -8.79 -3.12
CA PHE A 46 14.80 -10.20 -3.45
C PHE A 46 15.90 -10.49 -4.46
N GLN A 47 16.28 -9.56 -5.34
CA GLN A 47 17.35 -9.79 -6.32
C GLN A 47 18.73 -9.46 -5.79
N ALA A 48 18.83 -8.60 -4.77
CA ALA A 48 20.09 -8.13 -4.24
C ALA A 48 21.01 -9.26 -3.76
N HIS A 49 20.47 -10.38 -3.26
CA HIS A 49 21.29 -11.53 -2.84
C HIS A 49 22.13 -12.16 -3.96
N ASN A 50 21.75 -11.97 -5.24
CA ASN A 50 22.49 -12.46 -6.40
C ASN A 50 23.65 -11.53 -6.80
N TRP A 51 23.76 -10.36 -6.16
CA TRP A 51 24.76 -9.35 -6.51
C TRP A 51 25.86 -9.27 -5.46
N TYR A 52 27.09 -9.04 -5.91
CA TYR A 52 28.25 -8.85 -5.02
C TYR A 52 28.02 -7.72 -3.99
N TRP A 53 27.30 -6.67 -4.38
CA TRP A 53 26.94 -5.53 -3.53
C TRP A 53 25.56 -5.67 -2.86
N GLY A 54 25.01 -6.88 -2.79
CA GLY A 54 23.65 -7.17 -2.34
C GLY A 54 23.30 -6.60 -0.97
N GLY A 55 24.22 -6.71 0.00
CA GLY A 55 24.01 -6.16 1.34
C GLY A 55 23.82 -4.64 1.34
N ILE A 56 24.64 -3.91 0.58
CA ILE A 56 24.53 -2.44 0.44
C ILE A 56 23.23 -2.07 -0.26
N LEU A 57 22.87 -2.79 -1.32
CA LEU A 57 21.65 -2.54 -2.08
C LEU A 57 20.39 -2.82 -1.25
N ASN A 58 20.40 -3.85 -0.40
CA ASN A 58 19.33 -4.10 0.56
C ASN A 58 19.21 -2.98 1.59
N PHE A 59 20.32 -2.56 2.19
CA PHE A 59 20.33 -1.47 3.15
C PHE A 59 19.80 -0.17 2.53
N ALA A 60 20.30 0.19 1.34
CA ALA A 60 19.83 1.35 0.59
C ALA A 60 18.34 1.24 0.23
N SER A 61 17.87 0.07 -0.21
CA SER A 61 16.46 -0.14 -0.57
C SER A 61 15.53 0.02 0.63
N VAL A 62 15.91 -0.49 1.80
CA VAL A 62 15.15 -0.28 3.04
C VAL A 62 15.11 1.20 3.41
N GLY A 63 16.25 1.90 3.32
CA GLY A 63 16.31 3.34 3.58
C GLY A 63 15.41 4.15 2.65
N VAL A 64 15.49 3.90 1.34
CA VAL A 64 14.65 4.55 0.33
C VAL A 64 13.17 4.21 0.55
N PHE A 65 12.84 2.95 0.87
CA PHE A 65 11.47 2.54 1.17
C PHE A 65 10.90 3.29 2.38
N LEU A 66 11.68 3.43 3.46
CA LEU A 66 11.24 4.18 4.65
C LEU A 66 11.02 5.66 4.32
N ILE A 67 11.91 6.30 3.55
CA ILE A 67 11.75 7.68 3.11
C ILE A 67 10.46 7.82 2.28
N LEU A 68 10.24 6.93 1.31
CA LEU A 68 9.03 6.92 0.49
C LEU A 68 7.77 6.69 1.35
N ALA A 69 7.82 5.78 2.32
CA ALA A 69 6.71 5.53 3.23
C ALA A 69 6.36 6.76 4.07
N VAL A 70 7.35 7.47 4.61
CA VAL A 70 7.16 8.72 5.36
C VAL A 70 6.61 9.83 4.44
N MET A 71 7.18 9.99 3.24
CA MET A 71 6.70 10.96 2.25
C MET A 71 5.26 10.68 1.83
N MET A 72 4.89 9.42 1.58
CA MET A 72 3.51 9.07 1.22
C MET A 72 2.56 9.22 2.42
N SER A 73 2.98 8.85 3.63
CA SER A 73 2.17 9.05 4.84
C SER A 73 1.87 10.53 5.08
N THR A 74 2.86 11.41 4.95
CA THR A 74 2.68 12.87 5.09
C THR A 74 1.81 13.45 3.97
N ARG A 75 1.97 13.00 2.71
CA ARG A 75 1.10 13.42 1.59
C ARG A 75 -0.33 12.92 1.76
N MET A 76 -0.52 11.67 2.19
CA MET A 76 -1.83 11.10 2.50
C MET A 76 -2.53 11.87 3.63
N ALA A 77 -1.79 12.27 4.67
CA ALA A 77 -2.35 13.07 5.76
C ALA A 77 -2.90 14.43 5.26
N ARG A 78 -2.29 15.03 4.24
CA ARG A 78 -2.73 16.31 3.64
C ARG A 78 -3.93 16.16 2.69
N VAL A 79 -4.07 15.00 2.06
CA VAL A 79 -5.11 14.71 1.05
C VAL A 79 -6.28 13.92 1.66
N ARG A 80 -6.18 13.58 2.95
CA ARG A 80 -7.11 12.72 3.67
C ARG A 80 -8.52 13.26 3.56
N ALA A 81 -9.39 12.47 2.94
CA ALA A 81 -10.78 12.84 2.75
C ALA A 81 -11.71 11.84 3.45
N VAL A 82 -13.02 11.95 3.20
CA VAL A 82 -14.01 11.09 3.84
C VAL A 82 -13.86 9.66 3.30
N HIS A 83 -13.64 8.70 4.21
CA HIS A 83 -13.52 7.28 3.87
C HIS A 83 -14.83 6.52 4.05
N PRO A 84 -15.13 5.53 3.20
CA PRO A 84 -16.23 4.60 3.46
C PRO A 84 -15.96 3.81 4.75
N THR A 85 -17.04 3.43 5.44
CA THR A 85 -16.97 2.58 6.64
C THR A 85 -16.16 1.30 6.34
N GLY A 86 -15.22 0.98 7.23
CA GLY A 86 -14.32 -0.18 7.07
C GLY A 86 -13.11 0.02 6.15
N HIS A 87 -12.91 1.20 5.56
CA HIS A 87 -11.73 1.48 4.73
C HIS A 87 -10.41 1.23 5.45
N ARG A 88 -10.29 1.64 6.72
CA ARG A 88 -9.10 1.38 7.56
C ARG A 88 -8.78 -0.10 7.67
N ARG A 89 -9.80 -0.96 7.83
CA ARG A 89 -9.61 -2.43 7.91
C ARG A 89 -9.16 -2.99 6.57
N ARG A 90 -9.73 -2.50 5.46
CA ARG A 90 -9.31 -2.91 4.10
C ARG A 90 -7.88 -2.47 3.78
N LEU A 91 -7.49 -1.26 4.17
CA LEU A 91 -6.13 -0.78 4.03
C LEU A 91 -5.15 -1.63 4.85
N LEU A 92 -5.49 -1.94 6.11
CA LEU A 92 -4.66 -2.83 6.94
C LEU A 92 -4.49 -4.21 6.32
N LEU A 93 -5.57 -4.84 5.84
CA LEU A 93 -5.52 -6.14 5.18
C LEU A 93 -4.71 -6.09 3.88
N ALA A 94 -4.88 -5.04 3.08
CA ALA A 94 -4.15 -4.86 1.84
C ALA A 94 -2.65 -4.61 2.05
N SER A 95 -2.28 -3.94 3.15
CA SER A 95 -0.88 -3.72 3.54
C SER A 95 -0.23 -4.93 4.21
N LEU A 96 -1.03 -5.86 4.75
CA LEU A 96 -0.52 -7.04 5.42
C LEU A 96 0.15 -8.01 4.46
N LEU A 97 -0.42 -8.16 3.25
CA LEU A 97 0.09 -9.08 2.23
C LEU A 97 1.51 -8.75 1.76
N PRO A 98 1.86 -7.50 1.37
CA PRO A 98 3.24 -7.17 1.01
C PRO A 98 4.19 -7.28 2.20
N LEU A 99 3.75 -7.00 3.43
CA LEU A 99 4.58 -7.20 4.62
C LEU A 99 4.92 -8.68 4.85
N LEU A 100 3.92 -9.56 4.75
CA LEU A 100 4.14 -11.01 4.85
C LEU A 100 5.02 -11.53 3.72
N ALA A 101 4.82 -11.03 2.49
CA ALA A 101 5.66 -11.40 1.36
C ALA A 101 7.12 -10.96 1.53
N ILE A 102 7.39 -9.76 2.09
CA ILE A 102 8.75 -9.34 2.45
C ILE A 102 9.34 -10.23 3.53
N ALA A 103 8.58 -10.53 4.60
CA ALA A 103 9.11 -11.31 5.72
C ALA A 103 9.40 -12.76 5.32
N ILE A 104 8.41 -13.43 4.73
CA ILE A 104 8.51 -14.85 4.33
C ILE A 104 9.41 -14.98 3.11
N GLY A 105 9.23 -14.13 2.09
CA GLY A 105 10.06 -14.14 0.89
C GLY A 105 11.49 -13.73 1.21
N GLY A 106 11.69 -12.69 2.01
CA GLY A 106 13.02 -12.27 2.43
C GLY A 106 13.76 -13.40 3.14
N TRP A 107 13.11 -14.05 4.11
CA TRP A 107 13.69 -15.21 4.80
C TRP A 107 13.95 -16.40 3.86
N TYR A 108 12.97 -16.80 3.04
CA TYR A 108 13.10 -17.94 2.13
C TYR A 108 14.24 -17.74 1.12
N TRP A 109 14.31 -16.57 0.49
CA TRP A 109 15.34 -16.30 -0.51
C TRP A 109 16.73 -16.08 0.06
N THR A 110 16.84 -15.52 1.27
CA THR A 110 18.14 -15.35 1.92
C THR A 110 18.67 -16.65 2.52
N SER A 111 17.80 -17.53 3.03
CA SER A 111 18.22 -18.70 3.81
C SER A 111 18.23 -20.01 3.01
N HIS A 112 17.35 -20.17 2.01
CA HIS A 112 17.12 -21.46 1.34
C HIS A 112 17.24 -21.42 -0.19
N ALA A 113 17.12 -20.25 -0.83
CA ALA A 113 17.13 -20.20 -2.28
C ALA A 113 18.56 -20.40 -2.86
N PRO A 114 18.70 -21.18 -3.93
CA PRO A 114 19.96 -21.25 -4.67
C PRO A 114 20.32 -19.86 -5.22
N HIS A 115 21.62 -19.57 -5.33
CA HIS A 115 22.18 -18.28 -5.80
C HIS A 115 21.92 -17.97 -7.30
N SER A 116 20.83 -18.54 -7.83
CA SER A 116 20.33 -18.44 -9.21
C SER A 116 18.80 -18.45 -9.24
N GLY A 117 18.16 -17.93 -8.19
CA GLY A 117 16.71 -17.80 -8.12
C GLY A 117 16.17 -17.01 -9.32
N SER A 118 15.17 -17.56 -10.02
CA SER A 118 14.57 -16.92 -11.19
C SER A 118 14.02 -15.54 -10.85
N TRP A 119 14.53 -14.51 -11.55
CA TRP A 119 14.07 -13.12 -11.46
C TRP A 119 12.55 -12.99 -11.72
N LEU A 120 12.01 -13.89 -12.54
CA LEU A 120 10.60 -13.92 -12.89
C LEU A 120 9.75 -14.34 -11.68
N LEU A 121 10.26 -15.25 -10.84
CA LEU A 121 9.55 -15.74 -9.66
C LEU A 121 9.55 -14.70 -8.54
N THR A 122 10.69 -14.04 -8.27
CA THR A 122 10.80 -12.97 -7.27
C THR A 122 9.93 -11.75 -7.65
N THR A 123 9.94 -11.36 -8.92
CA THR A 123 9.11 -10.26 -9.43
C THR A 123 7.62 -10.61 -9.37
N SER A 124 7.25 -11.85 -9.72
CA SER A 124 5.86 -12.31 -9.63
C SER A 124 5.33 -12.26 -8.19
N VAL A 125 6.12 -12.72 -7.21
CA VAL A 125 5.73 -12.64 -5.79
C VAL A 125 5.58 -11.18 -5.34
N ALA A 126 6.50 -10.31 -5.73
CA ALA A 126 6.41 -8.87 -5.42
C ALA A 126 5.12 -8.26 -6.00
N VAL A 127 4.83 -8.49 -7.28
CA VAL A 127 3.60 -8.00 -7.95
C VAL A 127 2.35 -8.54 -7.27
N LEU A 128 2.23 -9.86 -7.11
CA LEU A 128 1.05 -10.51 -6.53
C LEU A 128 0.76 -10.01 -5.11
N SER A 129 1.80 -9.79 -4.31
CA SER A 129 1.66 -9.29 -2.95
C SER A 129 1.09 -7.87 -2.87
N CYS A 130 1.32 -7.06 -3.91
CA CYS A 130 0.90 -5.66 -3.96
C CYS A 130 -0.43 -5.43 -4.68
N ILE A 131 -0.98 -6.45 -5.36
CA ILE A 131 -2.29 -6.36 -6.06
C ILE A 131 -3.41 -5.85 -5.15
N PRO A 132 -3.61 -6.36 -3.91
CA PRO A 132 -4.70 -5.87 -3.06
C PRO A 132 -4.59 -4.39 -2.72
N LEU A 133 -3.35 -3.89 -2.55
CA LEU A 133 -3.09 -2.49 -2.27
C LEU A 133 -3.38 -1.61 -3.49
N ALA A 134 -2.93 -2.05 -4.68
CA ALA A 134 -3.23 -1.37 -5.94
C ALA A 134 -4.75 -1.37 -6.24
N ALA A 135 -5.43 -2.49 -6.02
CA ALA A 135 -6.88 -2.62 -6.19
C ALA A 135 -7.66 -1.70 -5.25
N LEU A 136 -7.19 -1.55 -4.00
CA LEU A 136 -7.78 -0.58 -3.07
C LEU A 136 -7.60 0.86 -3.57
N GLY A 137 -6.40 1.22 -4.02
CA GLY A 137 -6.14 2.53 -4.61
C GLY A 137 -7.01 2.79 -5.84
N TYR A 138 -7.13 1.83 -6.75
CA TYR A 138 -8.00 1.92 -7.92
C TYR A 138 -9.47 2.08 -7.53
N SER A 139 -9.94 1.35 -6.53
CA SER A 139 -11.32 1.47 -6.03
C SER A 139 -11.65 2.88 -5.51
N LEU A 140 -10.67 3.59 -4.95
CA LEU A 140 -10.82 4.97 -4.51
C LEU A 140 -10.77 5.95 -5.68
N VAL A 141 -9.92 5.72 -6.68
CA VAL A 141 -9.89 6.52 -7.92
C VAL A 141 -11.22 6.42 -8.66
N ALA A 142 -11.76 5.20 -8.79
CA ALA A 142 -13.02 4.94 -9.50
C ALA A 142 -14.24 5.55 -8.80
N ARG A 143 -14.19 5.69 -7.46
CA ARG A 143 -15.27 6.28 -6.65
C ARG A 143 -15.05 7.76 -6.30
N GLY A 144 -13.87 8.29 -6.64
CA GLY A 144 -13.46 9.64 -6.26
C GLY A 144 -14.19 10.70 -7.08
N ASN A 145 -14.70 11.72 -6.40
CA ASN A 145 -15.41 12.84 -7.02
C ASN A 145 -14.68 14.19 -6.84
N ARG A 146 -13.46 14.17 -6.30
CA ARG A 146 -12.54 15.31 -6.09
C ARG A 146 -11.12 14.90 -6.48
#